data_AF-A0A2I1FQR2-F1
#
_entry.id   AF-A0A2I1FQR2-F1
#
_cell.length_a   1.000
_cell.length_b   1.000
_cell.length_c   1.000
_cell.angle_alpha   90.00
_cell.angle_beta   90.00
_cell.angle_gamma   90.00
#
_symmetry.space_group_name_H-M   'P 1'
#
loop_
_entity.id
_entity.type
_entity.pdbx_description
1 polymer ?
#
loop_
_entity_poly.entity_id
_entity_poly.type
_entity_poly.pdbx_seq_one_letter_code
_entity_poly.pdbx_strand_id
1 'polypeptide(L)'
;MYWRKNGSKISCEDLLSRILIACANILYFDLKHFAILDAFTLASSSNSDKCSWHIVYKYARFVDYRDLRGFMKKVADKVGKPYSEFIDLGLYKSRFSLRLLRSAKEDRVKRPAVYSVKQGYCKLEDYLVQPKSDYSEI
;
A
#
# COMPACT_ATOMS: atom_id res chain seq x y z
N MET A 1 -7.41 4.26 12.14
CA MET A 1 -8.05 2.96 11.82
C MET A 1 -7.10 1.85 12.23
N TYR A 2 -7.55 0.89 13.04
CA TYR A 2 -6.73 -0.22 13.52
C TYR A 2 -7.23 -1.53 12.95
N TRP A 3 -6.31 -2.41 12.58
CA TRP A 3 -6.60 -3.73 12.03
C TRP A 3 -6.31 -4.78 13.10
N ARG A 4 -7.24 -5.71 13.29
CA ARG A 4 -7.00 -6.92 14.09
C ARG A 4 -6.80 -8.09 13.15
N LYS A 5 -5.65 -8.75 13.28
CA LYS A 5 -5.45 -10.11 12.77
C LYS A 5 -4.63 -10.87 13.81
N ASN A 6 -5.14 -12.02 14.25
CA ASN A 6 -4.58 -12.83 15.34
C ASN A 6 -4.37 -12.06 16.66
N GLY A 7 -5.33 -11.23 17.08
CA GLY A 7 -5.29 -10.50 18.36
C GLY A 7 -4.38 -9.27 18.41
N SER A 8 -3.47 -9.10 17.45
CA SER A 8 -2.60 -7.91 17.35
C SER A 8 -3.32 -6.72 16.70
N LYS A 9 -3.25 -5.55 17.34
CA LYS A 9 -3.85 -4.28 16.87
C LYS A 9 -2.79 -3.49 16.08
N ILE A 10 -2.82 -3.58 14.76
CA ILE A 10 -1.87 -2.88 13.88
C ILE A 10 -2.53 -1.61 13.36
N SER A 11 -1.91 -0.45 13.55
CA SER A 11 -2.43 0.79 12.93
C SER A 11 -2.11 0.80 11.44
N CYS A 12 -2.94 1.47 10.65
CA CYS A 12 -2.64 1.66 9.23
C CYS A 12 -1.31 2.40 9.00
N GLU A 13 -0.98 3.35 9.86
CA GLU A 13 0.29 4.10 9.81
C GLU A 13 1.50 3.20 10.04
N ASP A 14 1.45 2.34 11.06
CA ASP A 14 2.53 1.42 11.38
C ASP A 14 2.71 0.38 10.26
N LEU A 15 1.60 -0.14 9.72
CA LEU A 15 1.63 -1.05 8.57
C LEU A 15 2.27 -0.40 7.34
N LEU A 16 1.80 0.78 6.95
CA LEU A 16 2.32 1.49 5.78
C LEU A 16 3.79 1.87 5.99
N SER A 17 4.17 2.37 7.16
CA SER A 17 5.54 2.77 7.47
C SER A 17 6.50 1.58 7.36
N ARG A 18 6.15 0.43 7.93
CA ARG A 18 6.98 -0.78 7.85
C ARG A 18 7.15 -1.29 6.43
N ILE A 19 6.07 -1.29 5.63
CA ILE A 19 6.11 -1.70 4.23
C ILE A 19 6.97 -0.73 3.41
N LEU A 20 6.79 0.58 3.57
CA LEU A 20 7.55 1.60 2.83
C LEU A 20 9.04 1.54 3.18
N ILE A 21 9.39 1.40 4.46
CA ILE A 21 10.77 1.22 4.92
C ILE A 21 11.39 -0.05 4.33
N ALA A 22 10.66 -1.17 4.33
CA ALA A 22 11.16 -2.42 3.75
C ALA A 22 11.39 -2.30 2.24
N CYS A 23 10.45 -1.71 1.50
CA CYS A 23 10.58 -1.44 0.08
C CYS A 23 11.83 -0.58 -0.21
N ALA A 24 12.01 0.52 0.52
CA ALA A 24 13.13 1.42 0.31
C ALA A 24 14.49 0.78 0.67
N ASN A 25 14.55 0.03 1.76
CA ASN A 25 15.76 -0.71 2.13
C ASN A 25 16.17 -1.70 1.04
N ILE A 26 15.24 -2.46 0.48
CA ILE A 26 15.54 -3.42 -0.59
C ILE A 26 15.94 -2.69 -1.88
N LEU A 27 15.23 -1.61 -2.24
CA LEU A 27 15.58 -0.81 -3.42
C LEU A 27 17.00 -0.24 -3.30
N TYR A 28 17.36 0.30 -2.14
CA TYR A 28 18.65 0.94 -1.89
C TYR A 28 19.79 -0.07 -1.73
N PHE A 29 19.66 -1.03 -0.81
CA PHE A 29 20.75 -1.96 -0.45
C PHE A 29 20.85 -3.15 -1.41
N ASP A 30 19.74 -3.82 -1.72
CA ASP A 30 19.78 -5.04 -2.55
C ASP A 30 19.91 -4.72 -4.03
N LEU A 31 19.17 -3.71 -4.50
CA LEU A 31 19.05 -3.41 -5.93
C LEU A 31 19.90 -2.21 -6.38
N LYS A 32 20.58 -1.53 -5.44
CA LYS A 32 21.40 -0.32 -5.70
C LYS A 32 20.66 0.76 -6.49
N HIS A 33 19.34 0.79 -6.38
CA HIS A 33 18.50 1.83 -6.96
C HIS A 33 18.30 2.92 -5.93
N PHE A 34 18.70 4.14 -6.29
CA PHE A 34 18.39 5.33 -5.51
C PHE A 34 16.91 5.66 -5.68
N ALA A 35 16.05 4.88 -5.03
CA ALA A 35 14.68 5.27 -4.84
C ALA A 35 14.69 6.43 -3.84
N ILE A 36 14.33 7.63 -4.30
CA ILE A 36 13.96 8.70 -3.38
C ILE A 36 12.79 8.13 -2.57
N LEU A 37 13.02 7.89 -1.27
CA LEU A 37 12.05 7.33 -0.31
C LEU A 37 10.68 8.01 -0.42
N ASP A 38 10.70 9.30 -0.74
CA ASP A 38 9.54 10.18 -0.85
C ASP A 38 8.94 10.26 -2.27
N ALA A 39 9.42 9.45 -3.22
CA ALA A 39 8.96 9.49 -4.61
C ALA A 39 8.00 8.33 -4.97
N PHE A 40 6.99 8.11 -4.12
CA PHE A 40 5.87 7.21 -4.41
C PHE A 40 4.54 7.96 -4.47
N THR A 41 3.57 7.36 -5.15
CA THR A 41 2.17 7.76 -5.13
C THR A 41 1.40 6.73 -4.33
N LEU A 42 0.58 7.20 -3.39
CA LEU A 42 -0.33 6.36 -2.63
C LEU A 42 -1.74 6.55 -3.19
N ALA A 43 -2.35 5.45 -3.60
CA ALA A 43 -3.74 5.44 -4.06
C ALA A 43 -4.59 4.59 -3.14
N SER A 44 -5.58 5.20 -2.50
CA SER A 44 -6.55 4.45 -1.70
C SER A 44 -7.78 4.11 -2.53
N SER A 45 -8.26 2.88 -2.34
CA SER A 45 -9.52 2.41 -2.89
C SER A 45 -10.40 1.80 -1.79
N SER A 46 -10.16 2.26 -0.56
CA SER A 46 -10.78 1.79 0.68
C SER A 46 -12.23 2.22 0.83
N ASN A 47 -13.03 1.43 1.54
CA ASN A 47 -14.40 1.73 1.97
C ASN A 47 -14.61 1.23 3.41
N SER A 48 -15.85 1.31 3.92
CA SER A 48 -16.24 0.79 5.25
C SER A 48 -15.81 -0.64 5.52
N ASP A 49 -15.82 -1.50 4.49
CA ASP A 49 -15.64 -2.94 4.65
C ASP A 49 -14.19 -3.39 4.42
N LYS A 50 -13.42 -2.63 3.63
CA LYS A 50 -12.09 -3.02 3.19
C LYS A 50 -11.16 -1.82 3.06
N CYS A 51 -10.00 -1.91 3.72
CA CYS A 51 -8.83 -1.12 3.36
C CYS A 51 -8.20 -1.67 2.08
N SER A 52 -7.90 -0.79 1.15
CA SER A 52 -7.14 -1.14 -0.04
C SER A 52 -6.28 0.03 -0.45
N TRP A 53 -4.99 -0.22 -0.55
CA TRP A 53 -3.98 0.75 -0.95
C TRP A 53 -3.17 0.20 -2.11
N HIS A 54 -2.78 1.09 -3.01
CA HIS A 54 -1.79 0.83 -4.03
C HIS A 54 -0.63 1.82 -3.82
N ILE A 55 0.57 1.29 -3.73
CA ILE A 55 1.81 2.06 -3.64
C ILE A 55 2.48 1.97 -5.00
N VAL A 56 2.76 3.12 -5.61
CA VAL A 56 3.39 3.19 -6.94
C VAL A 56 4.66 4.01 -6.84
N TYR A 57 5.81 3.37 -7.03
CA TYR A 57 7.10 4.06 -7.13
C TYR A 57 7.31 4.54 -8.56
N LYS A 58 7.46 5.87 -8.75
CA LYS A 58 7.58 6.45 -10.10
C LYS A 58 8.92 6.12 -10.77
N TYR A 59 9.97 5.98 -9.98
CA TYR A 59 11.35 5.83 -10.45
C TYR A 59 11.91 4.42 -10.31
N ALA A 60 11.13 3.47 -9.77
CA ALA A 60 11.50 2.06 -9.73
C ALA A 60 10.82 1.33 -10.89
N ARG A 61 11.62 0.59 -11.67
CA ARG A 61 11.13 -0.24 -12.79
C ARG A 61 11.70 -1.64 -12.64
N PHE A 62 10.85 -2.65 -12.85
CA PHE A 62 11.25 -4.04 -12.92
C PHE A 62 11.18 -4.49 -14.38
N VAL A 63 12.05 -5.43 -14.78
CA VAL A 63 12.09 -5.92 -16.17
C VAL A 63 10.77 -6.60 -16.54
N ASP A 64 10.26 -7.43 -15.63
CA ASP A 64 9.00 -8.12 -15.79
C ASP A 64 8.27 -8.37 -14.45
N TYR A 65 7.16 -9.10 -14.52
CA TYR A 65 6.36 -9.45 -13.35
C TYR A 65 7.07 -10.44 -12.40
N ARG A 66 8.04 -11.22 -12.89
CA ARG A 66 8.79 -12.19 -12.09
C ARG A 66 9.75 -11.47 -11.16
N ASP A 67 10.42 -10.44 -11.67
CA ASP A 67 11.27 -9.54 -10.88
C ASP A 67 10.46 -8.79 -9.83
N LEU A 68 9.32 -8.20 -10.23
CA LEU A 68 8.40 -7.55 -9.29
C LEU A 68 7.89 -8.52 -8.22
N ARG A 69 7.53 -9.75 -8.60
CA ARG A 69 7.11 -10.79 -7.65
C ARG A 69 8.24 -11.18 -6.70
N GLY A 70 9.47 -11.32 -7.19
CA GLY A 70 10.65 -11.60 -6.39
C GLY A 70 10.93 -10.49 -5.38
N PHE A 71 10.86 -9.24 -5.82
CA PHE A 71 10.95 -8.07 -4.95
C PHE A 71 9.88 -8.08 -3.85
N MET A 72 8.62 -8.29 -4.20
CA MET A 72 7.53 -8.25 -3.22
C MET A 72 7.59 -9.41 -2.22
N LYS A 73 8.13 -10.57 -2.61
CA LYS A 73 8.46 -11.64 -1.67
C LYS A 73 9.52 -11.21 -0.66
N LYS A 74 10.62 -10.60 -1.12
CA LYS A 74 11.64 -10.06 -0.21
C LYS A 74 11.06 -9.01 0.75
N VAL A 75 10.16 -8.14 0.27
CA VAL A 75 9.46 -7.18 1.14
C VAL A 75 8.64 -7.91 2.20
N ALA A 76 7.85 -8.91 1.80
CA ALA A 76 7.05 -9.72 2.73
C ALA A 76 7.91 -10.45 3.77
N ASP A 77 9.04 -11.02 3.36
CA ASP A 77 9.99 -11.69 4.26
C ASP A 77 10.63 -10.68 5.22
N LYS A 78 10.99 -9.49 4.73
CA LYS A 78 11.62 -8.43 5.52
C LYS A 78 10.69 -7.84 6.58
N VAL A 79 9.41 -7.62 6.26
CA VAL A 79 8.44 -7.09 7.24
C VAL A 79 7.96 -8.17 8.22
N GLY A 80 7.99 -9.44 7.82
CA GLY A 80 7.57 -10.57 8.63
C GLY A 80 6.07 -10.55 8.99
N LYS A 81 5.62 -11.59 9.69
CA LYS A 81 4.27 -11.61 10.27
C LYS A 81 4.20 -10.68 11.48
N PRO A 82 3.04 -10.05 11.75
CA PRO A 82 1.77 -10.17 11.02
C PRO A 82 1.68 -9.30 9.74
N TYR A 83 2.61 -8.37 9.52
CA TYR A 83 2.54 -7.36 8.45
C TYR A 83 2.52 -7.93 7.03
N SER A 84 3.27 -9.01 6.79
CA SER A 84 3.36 -9.67 5.49
C SER A 84 2.01 -10.19 4.99
N GLU A 85 1.08 -10.48 5.91
CA GLU A 85 -0.25 -10.97 5.56
C GLU A 85 -1.17 -9.91 4.94
N PHE A 86 -0.75 -8.64 4.97
CA PHE A 86 -1.44 -7.52 4.33
C PHE A 86 -0.89 -7.22 2.92
N ILE A 87 0.16 -7.93 2.49
CA ILE A 87 0.75 -7.78 1.15
C ILE A 87 0.11 -8.81 0.21
N ASP A 88 -0.56 -8.32 -0.83
CA ASP A 88 -1.12 -9.18 -1.88
C ASP A 88 -0.03 -9.67 -2.84
N LEU A 89 0.52 -10.85 -2.57
CA LEU A 89 1.49 -11.51 -3.45
C LEU A 89 0.85 -12.23 -4.66
N GLY A 90 -0.47 -12.39 -4.67
CA GLY A 90 -1.21 -13.08 -5.74
C GLY A 90 -1.39 -12.23 -7.00
N LEU A 91 -1.23 -10.92 -6.86
CA LEU A 91 -1.38 -9.95 -7.96
C LEU A 91 -0.28 -10.07 -9.03
N TYR A 92 0.94 -10.42 -8.64
CA TYR A 92 2.13 -10.36 -9.52
C TYR A 92 2.24 -11.60 -10.42
N LYS A 93 1.41 -11.64 -11.45
CA LYS A 93 1.39 -12.69 -12.50
C LYS A 93 1.50 -12.08 -13.90
N SER A 94 1.79 -12.91 -14.89
CA SER A 94 1.84 -12.45 -16.29
C SER A 94 0.54 -11.75 -16.69
N ARG A 95 0.65 -10.58 -17.35
CA ARG A 95 -0.47 -9.76 -17.84
C ARG A 95 -1.52 -9.42 -16.77
N PHE A 96 -1.11 -9.26 -15.52
CA PHE A 96 -2.02 -8.82 -14.47
C PHE A 96 -2.59 -7.42 -14.78
N SER A 97 -3.89 -7.24 -14.51
CA SER A 97 -4.54 -5.95 -14.68
C SER A 97 -4.40 -5.14 -13.39
N LEU A 98 -3.76 -3.97 -13.50
CA LEU A 98 -3.90 -2.92 -12.50
C LEU A 98 -5.04 -2.02 -12.91
N ARG A 99 -5.94 -1.79 -11.98
CA ARG A 99 -7.04 -0.86 -12.20
C ARG A 99 -6.48 0.56 -12.21
N LEU A 100 -6.87 1.34 -13.22
CA LEU A 100 -6.36 2.69 -13.44
C LEU A 100 -6.67 3.58 -12.22
N LEU A 101 -5.77 4.53 -11.95
CA LEU A 101 -6.03 5.59 -10.98
C LEU A 101 -7.34 6.27 -11.35
N ARG A 102 -8.19 6.51 -10.34
CA ARG A 102 -9.54 7.07 -10.51
C ARG A 102 -10.59 6.21 -11.19
N SER A 103 -10.29 4.95 -11.51
CA SER A 103 -11.30 3.99 -11.98
C SER A 103 -11.88 3.13 -10.86
N ALA A 104 -13.15 2.75 -11.01
CA ALA A 104 -13.87 1.91 -10.07
C ALA A 104 -14.21 0.54 -10.71
N LYS A 105 -14.77 -0.37 -9.91
CA LYS A 105 -15.33 -1.62 -10.47
C LYS A 105 -16.72 -1.25 -11.00
N GLU A 106 -17.21 -1.99 -11.98
CA GLU A 106 -18.47 -1.74 -12.68
C GLU A 106 -19.70 -1.62 -11.75
N ASP A 107 -19.61 -2.18 -10.55
CA ASP A 107 -20.62 -2.19 -9.50
C ASP A 107 -20.30 -1.30 -8.29
N ARG A 108 -19.22 -0.51 -8.32
CA ARG A 108 -18.74 0.22 -7.13
C ARG A 108 -18.51 1.69 -7.41
N VAL A 109 -19.07 2.55 -6.57
CA VAL A 109 -18.67 3.95 -6.47
C VAL A 109 -17.37 4.02 -5.68
N LYS A 110 -16.28 4.47 -6.29
CA LYS A 110 -15.01 4.74 -5.59
C LYS A 110 -14.61 6.19 -5.74
N ARG A 111 -14.21 6.79 -4.62
CA ARG A 111 -13.55 8.10 -4.59
C ARG A 111 -12.04 7.85 -4.50
N PRO A 112 -11.29 8.02 -5.60
CA PRO A 112 -9.85 7.81 -5.59
C PRO A 112 -9.17 8.88 -4.74
N ALA A 113 -8.56 8.48 -3.64
CA ALA A 113 -7.55 9.30 -2.97
C ALA A 113 -6.24 9.15 -3.75
N VAL A 114 -5.81 10.21 -4.44
CA VAL A 114 -4.48 10.27 -5.06
C VAL A 114 -3.65 11.22 -4.21
N TYR A 115 -2.67 10.70 -3.48
CA TYR A 115 -1.77 11.51 -2.65
C TYR A 115 -0.34 11.46 -3.16
N SER A 116 0.33 12.62 -3.10
CA SER A 116 1.74 12.79 -3.45
C SER A 116 2.49 13.33 -2.24
N VAL A 117 3.73 12.88 -2.03
CA VAL A 117 4.58 13.26 -0.89
C VAL A 117 4.97 14.75 -0.87
N LYS A 118 4.63 15.55 -1.90
CA LYS A 118 4.83 17.01 -1.89
C LYS A 118 4.13 17.74 -0.73
N GLN A 119 3.19 17.10 -0.03
CA GLN A 119 2.53 17.65 1.16
C GLN A 119 3.20 17.25 2.50
N GLY A 120 4.34 16.54 2.48
CA GLY A 120 4.94 15.95 3.68
C GLY A 120 4.18 14.71 4.16
N TYR A 121 4.62 14.10 5.26
CA TYR A 121 3.86 13.03 5.93
C TYR A 121 2.60 13.65 6.55
N CYS A 122 1.48 13.61 5.83
CA CYS A 122 0.17 14.02 6.32
C CYS A 122 -0.35 13.04 7.40
N LYS A 123 -1.34 13.44 8.20
CA LYS A 123 -1.96 12.58 9.24
C LYS A 123 -2.79 11.49 8.57
N LEU A 124 -2.95 10.30 9.18
CA LEU A 124 -3.73 9.19 8.59
C LEU A 124 -5.14 9.59 8.12
N GLU A 125 -5.74 10.55 8.82
CA GLU A 125 -7.05 11.15 8.57
C GLU A 125 -7.16 11.71 7.16
N ASP A 126 -6.08 12.31 6.67
CA ASP A 126 -6.01 12.93 5.35
C ASP A 126 -6.11 11.88 4.24
N TYR A 127 -5.72 10.62 4.52
CA TYR A 127 -5.78 9.54 3.53
C TYR A 127 -7.10 8.75 3.54
N LEU A 128 -8.03 9.07 4.45
CA LEU A 128 -9.34 8.44 4.53
C LEU A 128 -10.27 9.07 3.49
N VAL A 129 -10.85 8.23 2.64
CA VAL A 129 -11.77 8.63 1.57
C VAL A 129 -13.21 8.83 2.06
N GLN A 130 -13.50 8.38 3.29
CA GLN A 130 -14.80 8.50 3.93
C GLN A 130 -14.61 9.01 5.38
N PRO A 131 -15.53 9.84 5.88
CA PRO A 131 -15.52 10.23 7.28
C PRO A 131 -15.57 8.98 8.17
N LYS A 132 -14.98 9.06 9.37
CA LYS A 132 -15.21 8.05 10.41
C LYS A 132 -16.71 7.89 10.54
N SER A 133 -17.25 6.71 10.29
CA SER A 133 -18.60 6.42 10.76
C SER A 133 -18.53 6.52 12.27
N ASP A 134 -19.26 7.47 12.84
CA ASP A 134 -19.49 7.54 14.27
C ASP A 134 -20.24 6.26 14.67
N TYR A 135 -19.48 5.21 15.01
CA TYR A 135 -20.01 4.14 15.83
C TYR A 135 -20.00 4.64 17.28
N SER A 136 -20.80 5.68 17.50
CA SER A 136 -21.24 6.10 18.82
C SER A 136 -22.58 5.40 19.04
N GLU A 137 -22.59 4.46 19.99
CA GLU A 137 -23.75 3.95 20.73
C GLU A 137 -24.84 3.20 19.93
N ILE A 138 -24.81 1.86 20.04
CA ILE A 138 -25.99 1.09 20.45
C ILE A 138 -25.54 0.18 21.60
#